data_AF-A0A7S7LUV4-F1
#
_entry.id   AF-A0A7S7LUV4-F1
#
_cell.length_a   1.000
_cell.length_b   1.000
_cell.length_c   1.000
_cell.angle_alpha   90.00
_cell.angle_beta   90.00
_cell.angle_gamma   90.00
#
_symmetry.space_group_name_H-M   'P 1'
#
loop_
_entity.id
_entity.type
_entity.pdbx_description
1 polymer ?
#
loop_
_entity_poly.entity_id
_entity_poly.type
_entity_poly.pdbx_seq_one_letter_code
_entity_poly.pdbx_strand_id
1 'polypeptide(L)' 'MAKEKLTKETEGFTKETEGFESKLESAKQILETLMNPDITLQESVEAYEKGMSELNKAQKILEDAVIKITEIKEK' A
#
# COMPACT_ATOMS: atom_id res chain seq x y z
N MET A 1 9.96 -14.55 -26.29
CA MET A 1 10.51 -15.02 -25.00
C MET A 1 11.08 -13.88 -24.14
N ALA A 2 12.17 -13.18 -24.51
CA ALA A 2 12.73 -12.10 -23.65
C ALA A 2 11.84 -10.83 -23.54
N LYS A 3 11.29 -10.33 -24.67
CA LYS A 3 10.41 -9.15 -24.67
C LYS A 3 9.10 -9.36 -23.91
N GLU A 4 8.55 -10.58 -23.97
CA GLU A 4 7.28 -10.96 -23.36
C GLU A 4 7.38 -11.13 -21.83
N LYS A 5 8.57 -11.45 -21.33
CA LYS A 5 8.86 -11.53 -19.90
C LYS A 5 9.02 -10.13 -19.28
N LEU A 6 9.64 -9.20 -20.02
CA LEU A 6 9.82 -7.80 -19.63
C LEU A 6 8.48 -7.02 -19.57
N THR A 7 7.56 -7.29 -20.50
CA THR A 7 6.22 -6.69 -20.51
C THR A 7 5.35 -7.19 -19.35
N LYS A 8 5.48 -8.46 -18.97
CA LYS A 8 4.70 -9.06 -17.87
C LYS A 8 5.18 -8.60 -16.48
N GLU A 9 6.49 -8.39 -16.34
CA GLU A 9 7.09 -7.85 -15.11
C GLU A 9 6.74 -6.37 -14.91
N THR A 10 6.64 -5.58 -15.99
CA THR A 10 6.23 -4.16 -15.92
C THR A 10 4.75 -3.97 -15.61
N GLU A 11 3.85 -4.81 -16.14
CA GLU A 11 2.42 -4.80 -15.80
C GLU A 11 2.14 -5.17 -14.33
N GLY A 12 2.91 -6.12 -13.78
CA GLY A 12 2.83 -6.48 -12.36
C GLY A 12 3.27 -5.33 -11.45
N PHE A 13 4.36 -4.65 -11.82
CA PHE A 13 4.86 -3.50 -11.08
C PHE A 13 3.87 -2.33 -11.07
N THR A 14 3.23 -2.01 -12.21
CA THR A 14 2.20 -0.95 -12.28
C THR A 14 0.98 -1.24 -11.42
N LYS A 15 0.53 -2.50 -11.35
CA LYS A 15 -0.58 -2.89 -10.45
C LYS A 15 -0.21 -2.76 -8.98
N GLU A 16 1.03 -3.09 -8.61
CA GLU A 16 1.51 -2.96 -7.22
C GLU A 16 1.65 -1.49 -6.83
N THR A 17 2.06 -0.61 -7.74
CA THR A 17 2.12 0.85 -7.49
C THR A 17 0.72 1.45 -7.33
N GLU A 18 -0.21 1.11 -8.22
CA GLU A 18 -1.63 1.51 -8.07
C GLU A 18 -2.23 1.01 -6.75
N GLY A 19 -1.88 -0.22 -6.35
CA GLY A 19 -2.25 -0.79 -5.05
C GLY A 19 -1.69 0.00 -3.87
N PHE A 20 -0.39 0.37 -3.91
CA PHE A 20 0.26 1.15 -2.86
C PHE A 20 -0.38 2.55 -2.70
N GLU A 21 -0.50 3.29 -3.80
CA GLU A 21 -1.06 4.65 -3.78
C GLU A 21 -2.50 4.65 -3.29
N SER A 22 -3.31 3.67 -3.71
CA SER A 22 -4.68 3.51 -3.22
C SER A 22 -4.75 3.26 -1.70
N LYS A 23 -3.86 2.44 -1.16
CA LYS A 23 -3.79 2.13 0.29
C LYS A 23 -3.36 3.37 1.08
N LEU A 24 -2.38 4.12 0.56
CA LEU A 24 -1.91 5.35 1.18
C LEU A 24 -2.99 6.44 1.17
N GLU A 25 -3.72 6.59 0.08
CA GLU A 25 -4.84 7.52 -0.02
C GLU A 25 -5.97 7.16 0.96
N SER A 26 -6.34 5.88 1.05
CA SER A 26 -7.32 5.42 2.04
C SER A 26 -6.87 5.73 3.47
N ALA A 27 -5.58 5.58 3.80
CA ALA A 27 -5.06 5.92 5.11
C ALA A 27 -5.14 7.42 5.41
N LYS A 28 -4.90 8.30 4.42
CA LYS A 28 -5.07 9.75 4.57
C LYS A 28 -6.52 10.14 4.85
N GLN A 29 -7.48 9.57 4.12
CA GLN A 29 -8.91 9.83 4.34
C GLN A 29 -9.37 9.37 5.73
N ILE A 30 -8.84 8.25 6.22
CA ILE A 30 -9.09 7.78 7.58
C ILE A 30 -8.48 8.75 8.61
N LEU A 31 -7.29 9.27 8.36
CA LEU A 31 -6.68 10.29 9.23
C LEU A 31 -7.54 11.57 9.30
N GLU A 32 -8.09 12.02 8.17
CA GLU A 32 -9.04 13.15 8.14
C GLU A 32 -10.28 12.86 8.99
N THR A 33 -10.80 11.62 8.95
CA THR A 33 -11.91 11.19 9.79
C THR A 33 -11.55 11.26 11.28
N LEU A 34 -10.35 10.82 11.65
CA LEU A 34 -9.84 10.90 13.03
C LEU A 34 -9.64 12.34 13.53
N MET A 35 -9.49 13.30 12.63
CA MET A 35 -9.38 14.73 12.95
C MET A 35 -10.73 15.40 13.19
N ASN A 36 -11.85 14.72 12.91
CA ASN A 36 -13.18 15.26 13.16
C ASN A 36 -13.41 15.45 14.68
N PRO A 37 -13.65 16.68 15.17
CA PRO A 37 -13.86 16.92 16.60
C PRO A 37 -15.13 16.27 17.15
N ASP A 38 -16.10 15.91 16.29
CA ASP A 38 -17.37 15.29 16.67
C ASP A 38 -17.32 13.75 16.64
N ILE A 39 -16.15 13.15 16.35
CA ILE A 39 -16.01 11.69 16.30
C ILE A 39 -16.26 11.06 17.67
N THR A 40 -17.02 9.97 17.71
CA THR A 40 -17.18 9.20 18.95
C THR A 40 -15.94 8.35 19.23
N LEU A 41 -15.72 7.97 20.50
CA LEU A 41 -14.62 7.08 20.86
C LEU A 41 -14.65 5.76 20.07
N GLN A 42 -15.83 5.16 19.93
CA GLN A 42 -15.98 3.90 19.17
C GLN A 42 -15.56 4.08 17.72
N GLU A 43 -16.06 5.14 17.05
CA GLU A 43 -15.70 5.43 15.66
C GLU A 43 -14.21 5.72 15.51
N SER A 44 -13.59 6.40 16.49
CA SER A 44 -12.16 6.69 16.47
C SER A 44 -11.30 5.43 16.54
N VAL A 45 -11.71 4.44 17.35
CA VAL A 45 -11.00 3.15 17.45
C VAL A 45 -11.16 2.36 16.14
N GLU A 46 -12.37 2.27 15.60
CA GLU A 46 -12.61 1.60 14.33
C GLU A 46 -11.87 2.25 13.16
N ALA A 47 -11.83 3.58 13.11
CA ALA A 47 -11.08 4.33 12.10
C ALA A 47 -9.58 4.09 12.26
N TYR A 48 -9.04 4.15 13.47
CA TYR A 48 -7.63 3.86 13.74
C TYR A 48 -7.23 2.46 13.28
N GLU A 49 -8.00 1.42 13.63
CA GLU A 49 -7.71 0.05 13.22
C GLU A 49 -7.71 -0.11 11.70
N LYS A 50 -8.69 0.50 11.01
CA LYS A 50 -8.75 0.52 9.54
C LYS A 50 -7.54 1.22 8.94
N GLY A 51 -7.16 2.38 9.47
CA GLY A 51 -6.01 3.16 8.99
C GLY A 51 -4.71 2.37 9.13
N MET A 52 -4.50 1.76 10.29
CA MET A 52 -3.34 0.89 10.54
C MET A 52 -3.32 -0.32 9.61
N SER A 53 -4.48 -0.92 9.31
CA SER A 53 -4.57 -2.03 8.35
C SER A 53 -4.14 -1.61 6.94
N GLU A 54 -4.58 -0.44 6.47
CA GLU A 54 -4.20 0.07 5.15
C GLU A 54 -2.71 0.42 5.07
N LEU A 55 -2.16 1.05 6.12
CA LEU A 55 -0.72 1.35 6.22
C LEU A 55 0.14 0.09 6.23
N ASN A 56 -0.26 -0.94 6.99
CA ASN A 56 0.46 -2.22 7.03
C ASN A 56 0.50 -2.90 5.65
N LYS A 57 -0.60 -2.85 4.90
CA LYS A 57 -0.63 -3.38 3.53
C LYS A 57 0.27 -2.57 2.60
N ALA A 58 0.27 -1.24 2.71
CA ALA A 58 1.14 -0.37 1.94
C ALA A 58 2.63 -0.67 2.24
N GLN A 59 2.98 -0.83 3.52
CA GLN A 59 4.33 -1.21 3.94
C GLN A 59 4.74 -2.56 3.33
N LYS A 60 3.86 -3.56 3.35
CA LYS A 60 4.15 -4.87 2.76
C LYS A 60 4.47 -4.79 1.26
N ILE A 61 3.77 -3.93 0.51
CA ILE A 61 4.07 -3.71 -0.91
C ILE A 61 5.50 -3.17 -1.10
N LEU A 62 5.94 -2.26 -0.22
CA LEU A 62 7.31 -1.74 -0.26
C LEU A 62 8.34 -2.82 0.10
N GLU A 63 8.08 -3.63 1.12
CA GLU A 63 8.95 -4.74 1.52
C GLU A 63 9.10 -5.75 0.38
N ASP A 64 8.00 -6.16 -0.25
CA ASP A 64 7.99 -7.06 -1.39
C ASP A 64 8.76 -6.47 -2.59
N ALA A 65 8.64 -5.16 -2.83
CA ALA A 65 9.40 -4.46 -3.87
C ALA A 65 10.92 -4.45 -3.58
N VAL A 66 11.32 -4.22 -2.32
CA VAL A 66 12.74 -4.27 -1.90
C VAL A 66 13.31 -5.67 -2.08
N ILE A 67 12.56 -6.71 -1.71
CA ILE A 67 12.96 -8.11 -1.91
C ILE A 67 13.20 -8.39 -3.40
N LYS A 68 12.25 -8.04 -4.28
CA LYS A 68 12.39 -8.23 -5.73
C LYS A 68 13.61 -7.51 -6.30
N ILE A 69 13.85 -6.27 -5.89
CA ILE A 69 15.03 -5.50 -6.34
C ILE A 69 16.33 -6.19 -5.90
N THR A 70 16.35 -6.74 -4.68
CA THR A 70 17.52 -7.44 -4.14
C THR A 70 17.78 -8.72 -4.93
N GLU A 71 16.75 -9.53 -5.20
CA GLU A 71 16.86 -10.75 -6.04
C GLU A 71 17.35 -10.46 -7.46
N ILE A 72 16.99 -9.31 -8.04
CA ILE A 72 17.47 -8.88 -9.36
C ILE A 72 18.95 -8.49 -9.30
N LYS A 73 19.40 -7.83 -8.23
CA LYS A 73 20.79 -7.40 -8.06
C LYS A 73 21.76 -8.55 -7.76
N GLU A 74 21.27 -9.62 -7.13
CA GLU A 74 22.07 -10.80 -6.82
C GLU A 74 22.22 -11.78 -8.00
N LYS A 75 21.53 -11.51 -9.12
CA LYS A 75 21.69 -12.22 -10.41
C LYS A 75 22.69 -11.54 -11.33
#